data_AF-A0AA42Z0Z6-F1
#
_entry.id   AF-A0AA42Z0Z6-F1
#
_cell.length_a   1.000
_cell.length_b   1.000
_cell.length_c   1.000
_cell.angle_alpha   90.00
_cell.angle_beta   90.00
_cell.angle_gamma   90.00
#
_symmetry.space_group_name_H-M   'P 1'
#
loop_
_entity.id
_entity.type
_entity.pdbx_description
1 polymer ?
#
loop_
_entity_poly.entity_id
_entity_poly.type
_entity_poly.pdbx_seq_one_letter_code
_entity_poly.pdbx_strand_id
1 'polypeptide(L)'
;MAANASNLWLILCGALGIAVAGCGNANSEGTAGAGGGAGGTGGSVDAPLVTSGYVASAFGFFYPDSLEAEVPGFDLDQRVSSVESPTQNECTHDDFAGPGGEQGIDYNFLRIIFDEEQKADGEYVFGGFRQGQIVDGVINGAVKNGSMTVLLDVRGLDDPQNDDEVTVQVFGSEDSPMKGTNDEVLPFATLGVHPNPRFHTEAVRGSIVDGVLTAGPFDLIFPINIQIVNDEFIVHDSWLRIELGDDTFQGLVAGFWDVSNIRDIIGKPTTDNGNAANFTIEQFETAMALHADGDYDQNAGLCTSFTTMFTFSGVQAFIVRGGGGGGAGGAGGSGGSGTIGLPVPSDQCTNEADLAALDAIATEAQTGLEVVGQLTEACTLESCIATVLPLIGGDASDAALRAATDCVGLCISDATGISAGCASCYGLTVACGAGVCYDQCAPPNQGSPECAECSLACIDLGACTGL
;
A
#
# COMPACT_ATOMS: atom_id res chain seq x y z
N MET A 1 0.69 43.65 -45.73
CA MET A 1 1.51 44.48 -44.83
C MET A 1 2.13 43.51 -43.84
N ALA A 2 3.28 42.92 -44.21
CA ALA A 2 4.63 43.27 -43.72
C ALA A 2 4.85 42.76 -42.27
N ALA A 3 5.83 41.92 -41.94
CA ALA A 3 6.92 41.32 -42.71
C ALA A 3 7.48 40.09 -41.97
N ASN A 4 8.00 39.15 -42.76
CA ASN A 4 8.95 38.10 -42.39
C ASN A 4 10.23 38.66 -41.75
N ALA A 5 10.85 37.89 -40.86
CA ALA A 5 12.30 37.89 -40.70
C ALA A 5 12.80 36.45 -40.53
N SER A 6 13.69 36.08 -41.42
CA SER A 6 14.34 34.78 -41.54
C SER A 6 15.83 34.95 -41.28
N ASN A 7 16.46 33.86 -40.82
CA ASN A 7 17.80 33.40 -41.20
C ASN A 7 19.08 33.99 -40.56
N LEU A 8 19.90 33.00 -40.14
CA LEU A 8 21.32 32.77 -40.45
C LEU A 8 22.40 33.27 -39.46
N TRP A 9 23.27 32.33 -39.05
CA TRP A 9 24.76 32.29 -39.11
C TRP A 9 25.30 31.37 -37.98
N LEU A 10 25.76 30.14 -38.24
CA LEU A 10 27.12 29.68 -38.67
C LEU A 10 28.15 29.44 -37.54
N ILE A 11 28.39 28.14 -37.24
CA ILE A 11 29.66 27.39 -37.05
C ILE A 11 30.77 27.97 -36.13
N LEU A 12 31.22 27.19 -35.12
CA LEU A 12 32.64 26.79 -34.97
C LEU A 12 32.87 25.55 -34.07
N CYS A 13 33.75 24.67 -34.54
CA CYS A 13 34.28 23.48 -33.89
C CYS A 13 35.16 23.77 -32.66
N GLY A 14 35.27 22.80 -31.75
CA GLY A 14 36.30 22.78 -30.72
C GLY A 14 36.35 21.46 -29.94
N ALA A 15 36.96 20.44 -30.54
CA ALA A 15 37.37 19.24 -29.83
C ALA A 15 38.59 19.56 -28.93
N LEU A 16 38.57 19.11 -27.67
CA LEU A 16 39.79 18.88 -26.91
C LEU A 16 39.54 17.76 -25.88
N GLY A 17 40.06 16.57 -26.19
CA GLY A 17 40.20 15.49 -25.22
C GLY A 17 41.39 15.75 -24.30
N ILE A 18 41.21 15.46 -23.02
CA ILE A 18 42.31 15.29 -22.07
C ILE A 18 42.07 13.98 -21.33
N ALA A 19 42.84 12.96 -21.72
CA ALA A 19 43.08 11.77 -20.93
C ALA A 19 44.09 12.12 -19.83
N VAL A 20 43.79 11.80 -18.58
CA VAL A 20 44.78 11.74 -17.49
C VAL A 20 44.81 10.32 -16.97
N ALA A 21 45.93 9.66 -17.25
CA ALA A 21 46.35 8.41 -16.63
C ALA A 21 47.32 8.72 -15.48
N GLY A 22 47.31 7.87 -14.45
CA GLY A 22 48.28 7.82 -13.36
C GLY A 22 47.60 7.79 -11.99
N CYS A 23 47.94 6.93 -11.03
CA CYS A 23 49.12 6.10 -10.84
C CYS A 23 48.73 4.84 -10.06
N GLY A 24 49.33 3.71 -10.43
CA GLY A 24 49.30 2.49 -9.64
C GLY A 24 50.16 2.61 -8.39
N ASN A 25 49.86 1.76 -7.40
CA ASN A 25 50.83 1.36 -6.39
C ASN A 25 50.71 -0.15 -6.20
N ALA A 26 51.77 -0.84 -6.63
CA ALA A 26 52.06 -2.22 -6.31
C ALA A 26 52.94 -2.25 -5.06
N ASN A 27 52.62 -3.13 -4.10
CA ASN A 27 53.54 -4.00 -3.36
C ASN A 27 52.92 -4.42 -2.02
N SER A 28 52.68 -5.71 -1.85
CA SER A 28 53.37 -6.49 -0.81
C SER A 28 53.12 -7.97 -1.04
N GLU A 29 54.20 -8.66 -1.41
CA GLU A 29 54.36 -10.11 -1.33
C GLU A 29 54.25 -10.56 0.14
N GLY A 30 53.54 -11.67 0.37
CA GLY A 30 53.38 -12.28 1.69
C GLY A 30 53.13 -13.78 1.54
N THR A 31 54.22 -14.50 1.30
CA THR A 31 54.51 -15.92 1.57
C THR A 31 53.39 -16.91 1.90
N ALA A 32 53.42 -17.99 1.12
CA ALA A 32 52.72 -19.25 1.26
C ALA A 32 52.81 -19.91 2.66
N GLY A 33 51.65 -20.40 3.13
CA GLY A 33 51.52 -21.44 4.14
C GLY A 33 50.55 -22.51 3.62
N ALA A 34 51.08 -23.62 3.15
CA ALA A 34 50.30 -24.79 2.73
C ALA A 34 49.89 -25.61 3.97
N GLY A 35 48.59 -25.87 4.12
CA GLY A 35 48.04 -26.80 5.10
C GLY A 35 46.64 -27.22 4.65
N GLY A 36 46.54 -28.43 4.10
CA GLY A 36 45.32 -28.95 3.51
C GLY A 36 44.23 -29.29 4.54
N GLY A 37 42.99 -29.04 4.14
CA GLY A 37 41.78 -29.55 4.76
C GLY A 37 40.67 -29.56 3.70
N ALA A 38 40.36 -30.74 3.17
CA ALA A 38 39.27 -30.95 2.25
C ALA A 38 37.94 -31.00 3.01
N GLY A 39 36.90 -30.34 2.47
CA GLY A 39 35.50 -30.59 2.86
C GLY A 39 34.65 -29.33 2.97
N GLY A 40 33.86 -29.06 1.93
CA GLY A 40 32.82 -28.03 1.95
C GLY A 40 32.83 -27.21 0.67
N THR A 41 32.06 -27.63 -0.33
CA THR A 41 31.62 -26.78 -1.43
C THR A 41 30.78 -25.64 -0.84
N GLY A 42 31.44 -24.56 -0.43
CA GLY A 42 30.78 -23.30 -0.14
C GLY A 42 30.15 -22.82 -1.44
N GLY A 43 28.82 -22.92 -1.53
CA GLY A 43 28.09 -22.12 -2.50
C GLY A 43 28.50 -20.68 -2.29
N SER A 44 28.95 -20.01 -3.36
CA SER A 44 29.07 -18.56 -3.35
C SER A 44 27.69 -18.03 -2.96
N VAL A 45 27.59 -17.52 -1.74
CA VAL A 45 26.45 -16.67 -1.39
C VAL A 45 26.72 -15.41 -2.20
N ASP A 46 26.05 -15.29 -3.34
CA ASP A 46 26.14 -14.08 -4.14
C ASP A 46 25.80 -12.92 -3.22
N ALA A 47 26.68 -11.92 -3.18
CA ALA A 47 26.48 -10.77 -2.33
C ALA A 47 25.16 -10.09 -2.75
N PRO A 48 24.33 -9.64 -1.79
CA PRO A 48 23.11 -8.96 -2.12
C PRO A 48 23.39 -7.75 -3.00
N LEU A 49 22.66 -7.68 -4.11
CA LEU A 49 22.69 -6.54 -5.02
C LEU A 49 21.82 -5.45 -4.39
N VAL A 50 22.46 -4.33 -4.02
CA VAL A 50 21.76 -3.17 -3.47
C VAL A 50 21.71 -2.09 -4.55
N THR A 51 20.50 -1.63 -4.89
CA THR A 51 20.30 -0.50 -5.82
C THR A 51 19.63 0.67 -5.09
N SER A 52 19.88 1.89 -5.56
CA SER A 52 19.06 3.04 -5.16
C SER A 52 17.73 2.95 -5.90
N GLY A 53 16.63 3.18 -5.19
CA GLY A 53 15.30 3.23 -5.74
C GLY A 53 14.39 4.04 -4.82
N TYR A 54 13.11 3.69 -4.79
CA TYR A 54 12.12 4.36 -3.97
C TYR A 54 11.20 3.34 -3.30
N VAL A 55 10.64 3.72 -2.16
CA VAL A 55 9.51 3.05 -1.52
C VAL A 55 8.30 3.96 -1.60
N ALA A 56 7.15 3.37 -1.92
CA ALA A 56 5.89 4.09 -1.93
C ALA A 56 5.58 4.65 -0.53
N SER A 57 5.15 5.91 -0.48
CA SER A 57 4.67 6.59 0.73
C SER A 57 3.17 6.88 0.67
N ALA A 58 2.59 6.86 -0.53
CA ALA A 58 1.14 6.85 -0.74
C ALA A 58 0.78 6.17 -2.07
N PHE A 59 -0.36 5.48 -2.06
CA PHE A 59 -1.02 4.87 -3.21
C PHE A 59 -2.52 5.01 -3.01
N GLY A 60 -3.28 5.28 -4.06
CA GLY A 60 -4.74 5.45 -3.96
C GLY A 60 -5.32 5.90 -5.29
N PHE A 61 -6.65 5.88 -5.44
CA PHE A 61 -7.28 6.26 -6.70
C PHE A 61 -6.98 7.72 -7.09
N PHE A 62 -6.96 7.99 -8.40
CA PHE A 62 -6.92 9.36 -8.90
C PHE A 62 -8.33 9.97 -8.88
N TYR A 63 -8.49 11.12 -8.23
CA TYR A 63 -9.77 11.84 -8.20
C TYR A 63 -9.60 13.20 -8.88
N PRO A 64 -10.19 13.41 -10.08
CA PRO A 64 -10.25 14.73 -10.66
C PRO A 64 -11.30 15.60 -9.96
N ASP A 65 -11.22 16.92 -10.17
CA ASP A 65 -12.19 17.88 -9.62
C ASP A 65 -13.63 17.65 -10.13
N SER A 66 -13.77 17.07 -11.33
CA SER A 66 -15.07 16.71 -11.94
C SER A 66 -14.88 15.65 -13.04
N LEU A 67 -15.97 15.01 -13.49
CA LEU A 67 -15.95 14.09 -14.65
C LEU A 67 -15.62 14.78 -15.98
N GLU A 68 -15.82 16.09 -16.06
CA GLU A 68 -15.52 16.90 -17.25
C GLU A 68 -14.08 17.43 -17.24
N ALA A 69 -13.33 17.19 -16.16
CA ALA A 69 -11.95 17.64 -16.05
C ALA A 69 -11.03 16.81 -16.96
N GLU A 70 -9.96 17.45 -17.41
CA GLU A 70 -8.89 16.78 -18.12
C GLU A 70 -8.16 15.82 -17.16
N VAL A 71 -7.87 14.61 -17.63
CA VAL A 71 -7.26 13.53 -16.83
C VAL A 71 -5.82 13.29 -17.32
N PRO A 72 -4.79 13.34 -16.46
CA PRO A 72 -3.39 13.21 -16.85
C PRO A 72 -2.95 11.76 -17.14
N GLY A 73 -3.85 10.93 -17.69
CA GLY A 73 -3.66 9.49 -17.85
C GLY A 73 -3.02 9.06 -19.17
N PHE A 74 -3.40 7.85 -19.61
CA PHE A 74 -2.93 7.19 -20.81
C PHE A 74 -4.09 6.77 -21.70
N ASP A 75 -3.83 6.76 -23.00
CA ASP A 75 -4.61 6.00 -24.00
C ASP A 75 -4.04 4.57 -24.01
N LEU A 76 -4.65 3.71 -23.21
CA LEU A 76 -4.25 2.33 -22.95
C LEU A 76 -4.64 1.41 -24.12
N ASP A 77 -5.76 1.70 -24.78
CA ASP A 77 -6.28 0.87 -25.88
C ASP A 77 -5.91 1.39 -27.29
N GLN A 78 -5.30 2.58 -27.37
CA GLN A 78 -4.87 3.32 -28.56
C GLN A 78 -6.04 3.78 -29.44
N ARG A 79 -7.17 4.14 -28.83
CA ARG A 79 -8.39 4.57 -29.53
C ARG A 79 -9.00 5.80 -28.87
N VAL A 80 -10.00 6.33 -29.56
CA VAL A 80 -10.86 7.37 -29.02
C VAL A 80 -12.28 6.82 -29.10
N SER A 81 -12.73 6.28 -27.99
CA SER A 81 -14.02 5.64 -27.78
C SER A 81 -15.10 6.68 -27.53
N SER A 82 -16.30 6.38 -28.00
CA SER A 82 -17.48 7.22 -27.79
C SER A 82 -18.74 6.39 -27.75
N VAL A 83 -19.62 6.70 -26.80
CA VAL A 83 -20.91 6.02 -26.65
C VAL A 83 -21.82 6.24 -27.86
N GLU A 84 -21.61 7.33 -28.62
CA GLU A 84 -22.37 7.63 -29.83
C GLU A 84 -21.94 6.77 -31.03
N SER A 85 -20.75 6.17 -30.99
CA SER A 85 -20.17 5.42 -32.12
C SER A 85 -19.24 4.29 -31.63
N PRO A 86 -19.75 3.32 -30.86
CA PRO A 86 -18.94 2.23 -30.33
C PRO A 86 -18.35 1.37 -31.45
N THR A 87 -17.07 1.00 -31.32
CA THR A 87 -16.38 0.18 -32.30
C THR A 87 -16.80 -1.30 -32.18
N GLN A 88 -16.51 -2.10 -33.21
CA GLN A 88 -16.73 -3.55 -33.12
C GLN A 88 -15.73 -4.18 -32.12
N ASN A 89 -16.24 -4.97 -31.17
CA ASN A 89 -15.49 -5.64 -30.11
C ASN A 89 -14.95 -4.71 -29.01
N GLU A 90 -15.79 -3.77 -28.59
CA GLU A 90 -15.52 -2.79 -27.55
C GLU A 90 -16.79 -2.64 -26.70
N CYS A 91 -16.64 -2.36 -25.41
CA CYS A 91 -17.79 -1.95 -24.59
C CYS A 91 -18.06 -0.47 -24.75
N THR A 92 -19.31 -0.07 -24.62
CA THR A 92 -19.70 1.31 -24.88
C THR A 92 -19.25 2.23 -23.74
N HIS A 93 -18.33 3.14 -24.02
CA HIS A 93 -17.84 4.16 -23.08
C HIS A 93 -17.40 5.43 -23.85
N ASP A 94 -17.17 6.54 -23.14
CA ASP A 94 -16.44 7.69 -23.69
C ASP A 94 -15.12 7.86 -22.95
N ASP A 95 -14.09 8.21 -23.69
CA ASP A 95 -12.78 8.51 -23.16
C ASP A 95 -12.68 9.94 -22.64
N PHE A 96 -11.70 10.16 -21.77
CA PHE A 96 -11.36 11.46 -21.24
C PHE A 96 -10.39 12.20 -22.16
N ALA A 97 -10.36 13.53 -22.03
CA ALA A 97 -9.33 14.36 -22.63
C ALA A 97 -8.14 14.52 -21.66
N GLY A 98 -6.93 14.58 -22.20
CA GLY A 98 -5.72 14.89 -21.45
C GLY A 98 -5.45 16.40 -21.33
N PRO A 99 -4.68 16.84 -20.32
CA PRO A 99 -4.40 18.25 -20.08
C PRO A 99 -3.54 18.92 -21.17
N GLY A 100 -2.84 18.13 -21.99
CA GLY A 100 -2.10 18.59 -23.16
C GLY A 100 -2.95 18.63 -24.44
N GLY A 101 -4.25 18.31 -24.34
CA GLY A 101 -5.15 18.15 -25.48
C GLY A 101 -5.10 16.75 -26.11
N GLU A 102 -4.47 15.78 -25.45
CA GLU A 102 -4.58 14.37 -25.81
C GLU A 102 -6.05 13.93 -25.78
N GLN A 103 -6.39 12.95 -26.60
CA GLN A 103 -7.70 12.31 -26.65
C GLN A 103 -7.50 10.82 -26.36
N GLY A 104 -8.56 10.13 -25.95
CA GLY A 104 -8.49 8.69 -25.73
C GLY A 104 -8.00 8.31 -24.34
N ILE A 105 -8.07 9.19 -23.34
CA ILE A 105 -7.58 8.86 -22.00
C ILE A 105 -8.57 7.91 -21.31
N ASP A 106 -8.09 6.72 -20.97
CA ASP A 106 -8.88 5.63 -20.42
C ASP A 106 -8.98 5.69 -18.89
N TYR A 107 -10.17 5.97 -18.33
CA TYR A 107 -10.40 5.89 -16.87
C TYR A 107 -11.84 5.51 -16.48
N ASN A 108 -12.42 4.48 -17.08
CA ASN A 108 -13.84 4.23 -16.93
C ASN A 108 -14.25 3.80 -15.51
N PHE A 109 -13.31 3.30 -14.69
CA PHE A 109 -13.57 3.08 -13.26
C PHE A 109 -13.99 4.37 -12.52
N LEU A 110 -13.56 5.55 -13.00
CA LEU A 110 -13.97 6.82 -12.43
C LEU A 110 -15.50 7.01 -12.45
N ARG A 111 -16.19 6.48 -13.46
CA ARG A 111 -17.65 6.56 -13.57
C ARG A 111 -18.34 5.81 -12.44
N ILE A 112 -17.74 4.73 -11.93
CA ILE A 112 -18.31 4.00 -10.81
C ILE A 112 -18.22 4.79 -9.51
N ILE A 113 -17.07 5.43 -9.28
CA ILE A 113 -16.75 6.06 -8.00
C ILE A 113 -17.15 7.55 -7.94
N PHE A 114 -17.44 8.18 -9.07
CA PHE A 114 -17.67 9.63 -9.14
C PHE A 114 -19.00 10.04 -9.79
N ASP A 115 -19.64 9.19 -10.58
CA ASP A 115 -20.89 9.56 -11.29
C ASP A 115 -22.08 9.71 -10.33
N GLU A 116 -22.72 10.87 -10.42
CA GLU A 116 -23.92 11.23 -9.68
C GLU A 116 -25.12 10.34 -10.01
N GLU A 117 -25.16 9.76 -11.22
CA GLU A 117 -26.19 8.81 -11.61
C GLU A 117 -26.08 7.48 -10.85
N GLN A 118 -24.92 7.19 -10.26
CA GLN A 118 -24.69 6.01 -9.41
C GLN A 118 -25.16 6.25 -7.96
N LYS A 119 -26.12 7.17 -7.73
CA LYS A 119 -26.75 7.36 -6.43
C LYS A 119 -28.03 6.55 -6.26
N ALA A 120 -28.12 5.77 -5.19
CA ALA A 120 -29.33 5.12 -4.71
C ALA A 120 -29.73 5.72 -3.35
N ASP A 121 -30.99 6.13 -3.20
CA ASP A 121 -31.52 6.76 -1.98
C ASP A 121 -30.73 7.99 -1.47
N GLY A 122 -30.00 8.66 -2.37
CA GLY A 122 -29.18 9.85 -2.07
C GLY A 122 -27.72 9.55 -1.74
N GLU A 123 -27.32 8.27 -1.70
CA GLU A 123 -25.95 7.83 -1.44
C GLU A 123 -25.36 7.13 -2.66
N TYR A 124 -24.03 7.20 -2.84
CA TYR A 124 -23.39 6.51 -3.96
C TYR A 124 -23.36 5.01 -3.70
N VAL A 125 -23.67 4.24 -4.75
CA VAL A 125 -23.57 2.78 -4.76
C VAL A 125 -22.13 2.36 -4.44
N PHE A 126 -21.10 3.08 -4.89
CA PHE A 126 -19.70 2.80 -4.51
C PHE A 126 -19.12 3.86 -3.57
N GLY A 127 -19.92 4.30 -2.60
CA GLY A 127 -19.59 5.39 -1.69
C GLY A 127 -18.24 5.22 -0.99
N GLY A 128 -17.86 3.99 -0.60
CA GLY A 128 -16.59 3.73 0.07
C GLY A 128 -15.34 4.02 -0.76
N PHE A 129 -15.46 4.06 -2.09
CA PHE A 129 -14.39 4.34 -3.04
C PHE A 129 -14.30 5.81 -3.44
N ARG A 130 -15.05 6.70 -2.78
CA ARG A 130 -14.94 8.14 -3.04
C ARG A 130 -13.74 8.72 -2.30
N GLN A 131 -13.28 9.85 -2.81
CA GLN A 131 -12.20 10.60 -2.20
C GLN A 131 -12.45 10.82 -0.70
N GLY A 132 -11.48 10.40 0.11
CA GLY A 132 -11.51 10.54 1.57
C GLY A 132 -12.49 9.60 2.29
N GLN A 133 -12.99 8.56 1.61
CA GLN A 133 -13.81 7.52 2.24
C GLN A 133 -12.95 6.32 2.67
N ILE A 134 -13.60 5.28 3.18
CA ILE A 134 -12.94 4.15 3.87
C ILE A 134 -11.82 3.51 3.04
N VAL A 135 -12.02 3.33 1.73
CA VAL A 135 -11.03 2.65 0.87
C VAL A 135 -9.75 3.46 0.73
N ASP A 136 -9.83 4.79 0.60
CA ASP A 136 -8.65 5.65 0.53
C ASP A 136 -7.82 5.56 1.82
N GLY A 137 -8.48 5.61 2.98
CA GLY A 137 -7.81 5.50 4.27
C GLY A 137 -7.14 4.14 4.45
N VAL A 138 -7.80 3.08 4.01
CA VAL A 138 -7.32 1.70 4.07
C VAL A 138 -6.10 1.49 3.18
N ILE A 139 -6.15 1.89 1.91
CA ILE A 139 -5.02 1.73 0.97
C ILE A 139 -3.81 2.56 1.42
N ASN A 140 -4.04 3.83 1.80
CA ASN A 140 -2.96 4.69 2.26
C ASN A 140 -2.34 4.18 3.57
N GLY A 141 -3.17 3.70 4.50
CA GLY A 141 -2.71 3.04 5.73
C GLY A 141 -1.86 1.81 5.43
N ALA A 142 -2.27 0.99 4.45
CA ALA A 142 -1.56 -0.22 4.06
C ALA A 142 -0.15 0.05 3.49
N VAL A 143 0.00 1.12 2.69
CA VAL A 143 1.34 1.56 2.22
C VAL A 143 2.22 1.95 3.40
N LYS A 144 1.67 2.70 4.35
CA LYS A 144 2.43 3.26 5.47
C LYS A 144 2.79 2.23 6.55
N ASN A 145 1.95 1.22 6.80
CA ASN A 145 2.19 0.21 7.83
C ASN A 145 2.93 -1.04 7.30
N GLY A 146 3.07 -1.18 5.98
CA GLY A 146 3.75 -2.28 5.32
C GLY A 146 2.87 -3.48 4.96
N SER A 147 1.55 -3.39 5.19
CA SER A 147 0.56 -4.34 4.64
C SER A 147 0.53 -4.33 3.11
N MET A 148 1.06 -3.27 2.49
CA MET A 148 1.22 -3.11 1.05
C MET A 148 2.50 -2.31 0.73
N THR A 149 3.67 -2.93 0.84
CA THR A 149 4.94 -2.26 0.48
C THR A 149 5.23 -2.40 -1.01
N VAL A 150 5.33 -1.27 -1.70
CA VAL A 150 5.68 -1.17 -3.12
C VAL A 150 7.03 -0.48 -3.28
N LEU A 151 7.95 -1.12 -4.00
CA LEU A 151 9.30 -0.61 -4.30
C LEU A 151 9.42 -0.30 -5.79
N LEU A 152 10.03 0.84 -6.12
CA LEU A 152 10.29 1.28 -7.49
C LEU A 152 11.80 1.39 -7.71
N ASP A 153 12.34 0.62 -8.65
CA ASP A 153 13.73 0.72 -9.09
C ASP A 153 13.81 1.39 -10.46
N VAL A 154 14.63 2.43 -10.56
CA VAL A 154 14.94 3.14 -11.82
C VAL A 154 16.44 3.02 -12.04
N ARG A 155 16.84 2.30 -13.09
CA ARG A 155 18.25 2.02 -13.43
C ARG A 155 18.63 2.71 -14.73
N GLY A 156 19.92 3.03 -14.82
CA GLY A 156 20.46 3.71 -16.00
C GLY A 156 20.08 5.18 -16.08
N LEU A 157 19.70 5.80 -14.96
CA LEU A 157 19.38 7.22 -14.90
C LEU A 157 20.66 8.06 -15.03
N ASP A 158 20.86 8.67 -16.19
CA ASP A 158 22.00 9.54 -16.51
C ASP A 158 21.64 11.03 -16.36
N ASP A 159 20.43 11.44 -16.76
CA ASP A 159 19.91 12.81 -16.62
C ASP A 159 18.45 12.80 -16.08
N PRO A 160 18.20 13.28 -14.85
CA PRO A 160 16.87 13.27 -14.24
C PRO A 160 15.86 14.22 -14.91
N GLN A 161 16.29 15.05 -15.87
CA GLN A 161 15.40 15.91 -16.64
C GLN A 161 15.09 15.33 -18.01
N ASN A 162 16.07 14.75 -18.70
CA ASN A 162 15.87 14.22 -20.05
C ASN A 162 16.75 13.00 -20.30
N ASP A 163 16.15 11.82 -20.29
CA ASP A 163 16.83 10.54 -20.48
C ASP A 163 16.09 9.68 -21.51
N ASP A 164 16.77 9.31 -22.59
CA ASP A 164 16.19 8.53 -23.69
C ASP A 164 16.00 7.04 -23.31
N GLU A 165 16.66 6.58 -22.24
CA GLU A 165 16.64 5.17 -21.85
C GLU A 165 16.90 4.95 -20.37
N VAL A 166 15.84 4.64 -19.64
CA VAL A 166 15.95 4.05 -18.30
C VAL A 166 15.32 2.67 -18.27
N THR A 167 15.73 1.85 -17.30
CA THR A 167 15.06 0.58 -17.00
C THR A 167 14.28 0.74 -15.71
N VAL A 168 12.99 0.47 -15.76
CA VAL A 168 12.08 0.55 -14.61
C VAL A 168 11.62 -0.85 -14.20
N GLN A 169 11.54 -1.09 -12.90
CA GLN A 169 10.98 -2.30 -12.35
C GLN A 169 10.33 -2.01 -10.99
N VAL A 170 9.11 -2.47 -10.82
CA VAL A 170 8.34 -2.40 -9.56
C VAL A 170 8.35 -3.77 -8.86
N PHE A 171 8.39 -3.75 -7.53
CA PHE A 171 8.39 -4.93 -6.66
C PHE A 171 7.40 -4.76 -5.51
N GLY A 172 6.74 -5.84 -5.12
CA GLY A 172 6.24 -5.98 -3.76
C GLY A 172 7.39 -6.21 -2.76
N SER A 173 7.10 -6.03 -1.47
CA SER A 173 8.01 -6.35 -0.37
C SER A 173 7.22 -6.83 0.85
N GLU A 174 7.85 -7.69 1.66
CA GLU A 174 7.36 -8.09 2.99
C GLU A 174 7.90 -7.15 4.09
N ASP A 175 8.85 -6.26 3.77
CA ASP A 175 9.41 -5.33 4.74
C ASP A 175 8.48 -4.12 4.92
N SER A 176 8.21 -3.73 6.17
CA SER A 176 7.48 -2.50 6.46
C SER A 176 8.39 -1.27 6.38
N PRO A 177 7.97 -0.19 5.69
CA PRO A 177 8.71 1.07 5.73
C PRO A 177 8.76 1.63 7.14
N MET A 178 9.91 2.21 7.51
CA MET A 178 10.03 2.91 8.80
C MET A 178 9.25 4.22 8.75
N LYS A 179 8.54 4.55 9.82
CA LYS A 179 7.82 5.83 9.97
C LYS A 179 8.50 6.78 10.94
N GLY A 180 8.39 8.07 10.63
CA GLY A 180 8.77 9.15 11.54
C GLY A 180 7.71 9.37 12.64
N THR A 181 8.01 10.30 13.56
CA THR A 181 7.05 10.70 14.62
C THR A 181 5.82 11.44 14.09
N ASN A 182 5.82 11.80 12.81
CA ASN A 182 4.74 12.45 12.08
C ASN A 182 3.93 11.47 11.20
N ASP A 183 4.13 10.15 11.36
CA ASP A 183 3.47 9.10 10.58
C ASP A 183 3.80 9.12 9.07
N GLU A 184 4.89 9.79 8.69
CA GLU A 184 5.42 9.77 7.32
C GLU A 184 6.50 8.71 7.16
N VAL A 185 6.54 8.09 5.97
CA VAL A 185 7.58 7.12 5.62
C VAL A 185 8.94 7.81 5.57
N LEU A 186 9.93 7.24 6.25
CA LEU A 186 11.28 7.78 6.30
C LEU A 186 12.06 7.41 5.03
N PRO A 187 12.80 8.36 4.44
CA PRO A 187 13.66 8.08 3.30
C PRO A 187 14.90 7.27 3.74
N PHE A 188 15.59 6.72 2.74
CA PHE A 188 16.85 5.98 2.85
C PHE A 188 16.76 4.69 3.67
N ALA A 189 15.56 4.14 3.83
CA ALA A 189 15.37 2.81 4.37
C ALA A 189 15.94 1.75 3.41
N THR A 190 16.47 0.66 3.94
CA THR A 190 16.90 -0.50 3.16
C THR A 190 15.82 -1.55 3.22
N LEU A 191 15.24 -1.90 2.08
CA LEU A 191 14.11 -2.82 1.95
C LEU A 191 14.45 -3.93 0.95
N GLY A 192 14.13 -5.17 1.30
CA GLY A 192 14.24 -6.33 0.44
C GLY A 192 13.05 -6.44 -0.52
N VAL A 193 13.31 -6.93 -1.73
CA VAL A 193 12.23 -7.33 -2.63
C VAL A 193 11.53 -8.60 -2.10
N HIS A 194 10.25 -8.77 -2.42
CA HIS A 194 9.49 -9.94 -2.01
C HIS A 194 10.18 -11.26 -2.45
N PRO A 195 10.21 -12.32 -1.63
CA PRO A 195 10.86 -13.58 -2.03
C PRO A 195 10.18 -14.30 -3.20
N ASN A 196 8.86 -14.20 -3.31
CA ASN A 196 8.08 -14.71 -4.45
C ASN A 196 8.23 -13.79 -5.69
N PRO A 197 8.82 -14.27 -6.80
CA PRO A 197 9.01 -13.46 -8.00
C PRO A 197 7.71 -13.06 -8.72
N ARG A 198 6.55 -13.64 -8.35
CA ARG A 198 5.24 -13.23 -8.86
C ARG A 198 4.93 -11.76 -8.58
N PHE A 199 5.47 -11.20 -7.50
CA PHE A 199 5.26 -9.79 -7.14
C PHE A 199 6.35 -8.87 -7.70
N HIS A 200 7.11 -9.36 -8.68
CA HIS A 200 8.11 -8.58 -9.39
C HIS A 200 7.61 -8.38 -10.81
N THR A 201 7.45 -7.12 -11.21
CA THR A 201 7.20 -6.78 -12.60
C THR A 201 8.37 -7.23 -13.48
N GLU A 202 8.12 -7.37 -14.79
CA GLU A 202 9.22 -7.42 -15.75
C GLU A 202 9.99 -6.09 -15.74
N ALA A 203 11.28 -6.14 -16.04
CA ALA A 203 12.07 -4.92 -16.22
C ALA A 203 11.71 -4.31 -17.58
N VAL A 204 11.10 -3.13 -17.57
CA VAL A 204 10.65 -2.42 -18.78
C VAL A 204 11.52 -1.23 -19.10
N ARG A 205 11.53 -0.83 -20.38
CA ARG A 205 12.18 0.40 -20.81
C ARG A 205 11.26 1.59 -20.53
N GLY A 206 11.85 2.68 -20.05
CA GLY A 206 11.20 3.98 -19.92
C GLY A 206 12.05 5.09 -20.51
N SER A 207 11.50 6.31 -20.49
CA SER A 207 12.18 7.54 -20.87
C SER A 207 11.75 8.69 -19.96
N ILE A 208 12.61 9.67 -19.79
CA ILE A 208 12.34 10.89 -19.04
C ILE A 208 12.34 12.06 -20.01
N VAL A 209 11.27 12.85 -19.98
CA VAL A 209 11.15 14.09 -20.77
C VAL A 209 10.69 15.20 -19.82
N ASP A 210 11.45 16.29 -19.76
CA ASP A 210 11.17 17.43 -18.88
C ASP A 210 10.89 17.03 -17.40
N GLY A 211 11.65 16.06 -16.89
CA GLY A 211 11.55 15.56 -15.51
C GLY A 211 10.44 14.51 -15.27
N VAL A 212 9.68 14.16 -16.32
CA VAL A 212 8.59 13.17 -16.25
C VAL A 212 9.07 11.84 -16.82
N LEU A 213 9.22 10.84 -15.95
CA LEU A 213 9.45 9.45 -16.32
C LEU A 213 8.15 8.81 -16.79
N THR A 214 8.16 8.23 -17.99
CA THR A 214 7.12 7.34 -18.51
C THR A 214 7.69 5.95 -18.78
N ALA A 215 7.00 4.90 -18.33
CA ALA A 215 7.39 3.50 -18.56
C ALA A 215 6.16 2.58 -18.60
N GLY A 216 6.23 1.53 -19.42
CA GLY A 216 5.13 0.59 -19.64
C GLY A 216 5.24 -0.12 -21.00
N PRO A 217 4.38 -1.12 -21.26
CA PRO A 217 3.43 -1.73 -20.34
C PRO A 217 4.08 -2.77 -19.40
N PHE A 218 3.51 -3.02 -18.21
CA PHE A 218 3.87 -4.13 -17.31
C PHE A 218 2.70 -4.52 -16.41
N ASP A 219 2.73 -5.73 -15.83
CA ASP A 219 1.70 -6.18 -14.89
C ASP A 219 2.09 -5.86 -13.44
N LEU A 220 1.30 -5.03 -12.77
CA LEU A 220 1.43 -4.79 -11.34
C LEU A 220 0.71 -5.86 -10.55
N ILE A 221 1.47 -6.57 -9.71
CA ILE A 221 0.93 -7.55 -8.78
C ILE A 221 1.60 -7.29 -7.43
N PHE A 222 0.82 -6.97 -6.42
CA PHE A 222 1.31 -6.92 -5.04
C PHE A 222 0.32 -7.58 -4.08
N PRO A 223 0.84 -8.24 -3.02
CA PRO A 223 -0.02 -8.81 -2.01
C PRO A 223 -0.68 -7.67 -1.25
N ILE A 224 -1.96 -7.82 -0.95
CA ILE A 224 -2.67 -6.98 -0.01
C ILE A 224 -3.04 -7.83 1.19
N ASN A 225 -2.53 -7.44 2.36
CA ASN A 225 -2.93 -8.03 3.64
C ASN A 225 -3.52 -6.94 4.53
N ILE A 226 -4.80 -6.64 4.30
CA ILE A 226 -5.49 -5.52 4.90
C ILE A 226 -6.72 -6.03 5.64
N GLN A 227 -6.63 -6.10 6.97
CA GLN A 227 -7.71 -6.58 7.83
C GLN A 227 -8.22 -7.94 7.36
N ILE A 228 -9.52 -8.05 7.05
CA ILE A 228 -10.11 -9.33 6.63
C ILE A 228 -9.86 -9.68 5.14
N VAL A 229 -9.07 -8.89 4.42
CA VAL A 229 -8.73 -9.11 3.01
C VAL A 229 -7.27 -9.55 2.89
N ASN A 230 -7.08 -10.81 2.49
CA ASN A 230 -5.79 -11.36 2.08
C ASN A 230 -5.92 -11.86 0.64
N ASP A 231 -5.49 -11.02 -0.30
CA ASP A 231 -5.60 -11.27 -1.73
C ASP A 231 -4.42 -10.63 -2.49
N GLU A 232 -4.44 -10.71 -3.81
CA GLU A 232 -3.49 -10.06 -4.69
C GLU A 232 -4.20 -8.90 -5.40
N PHE A 233 -3.64 -7.70 -5.32
CA PHE A 233 -4.09 -6.59 -6.16
C PHE A 233 -3.36 -6.68 -7.51
N ILE A 234 -4.13 -6.80 -8.59
CA ILE A 234 -3.61 -7.06 -9.94
C ILE A 234 -4.11 -6.00 -10.91
N VAL A 235 -3.17 -5.27 -11.52
CA VAL A 235 -3.46 -4.32 -12.61
C VAL A 235 -2.53 -4.66 -13.77
N HIS A 236 -3.09 -5.18 -14.86
CA HIS A 236 -2.31 -5.62 -16.02
C HIS A 236 -2.18 -4.51 -17.08
N ASP A 237 -1.19 -4.67 -17.95
CA ASP A 237 -0.85 -3.70 -19.02
C ASP A 237 -0.69 -2.26 -18.50
N SER A 238 -0.09 -2.12 -17.32
CA SER A 238 0.05 -0.86 -16.60
C SER A 238 1.13 0.04 -17.21
N TRP A 239 0.86 1.34 -17.18
CA TRP A 239 1.77 2.42 -17.54
C TRP A 239 1.94 3.38 -16.38
N LEU A 240 3.19 3.76 -16.08
CA LEU A 240 3.51 4.76 -15.07
C LEU A 240 3.90 6.09 -15.72
N ARG A 241 3.44 7.19 -15.13
CA ARG A 241 3.88 8.56 -15.41
C ARG A 241 4.21 9.23 -14.08
N ILE A 242 5.48 9.47 -13.80
CA ILE A 242 5.93 10.05 -12.53
C ILE A 242 6.95 11.17 -12.73
N GLU A 243 6.86 12.20 -11.92
CA GLU A 243 7.87 13.23 -11.75
C GLU A 243 8.89 12.77 -10.72
N LEU A 244 10.17 12.83 -11.07
CA LEU A 244 11.28 12.54 -10.16
C LEU A 244 11.75 13.84 -9.50
N GLY A 245 11.63 13.91 -8.18
CA GLY A 245 12.29 14.92 -7.34
C GLY A 245 13.67 14.43 -6.88
N ASP A 246 14.31 15.21 -6.01
CA ASP A 246 15.65 14.88 -5.50
C ASP A 246 15.66 13.54 -4.74
N ASP A 247 14.78 13.41 -3.74
CA ASP A 247 14.66 12.21 -2.88
C ASP A 247 13.21 11.66 -2.87
N THR A 248 12.38 12.09 -3.83
CA THR A 248 10.95 11.78 -3.87
C THR A 248 10.49 11.52 -5.29
N PHE A 249 9.34 10.86 -5.46
CA PHE A 249 8.60 10.87 -6.71
C PHE A 249 7.11 11.09 -6.47
N GLN A 250 6.42 11.60 -7.49
CA GLN A 250 4.97 11.73 -7.50
C GLN A 250 4.42 11.54 -8.90
N GLY A 251 3.29 10.89 -9.04
CA GLY A 251 2.58 10.78 -10.30
C GLY A 251 1.45 9.78 -10.23
N LEU A 252 1.31 8.98 -11.29
CA LEU A 252 0.25 7.99 -11.39
C LEU A 252 0.72 6.71 -12.09
N VAL A 253 -0.05 5.66 -11.86
CA VAL A 253 -0.08 4.45 -12.67
C VAL A 253 -1.48 4.22 -13.18
N ALA A 254 -1.60 3.87 -14.45
CA ALA A 254 -2.86 3.52 -15.10
C ALA A 254 -2.75 2.12 -15.70
N GLY A 255 -3.86 1.37 -15.74
CA GLY A 255 -3.89 0.04 -16.34
C GLY A 255 -5.27 -0.60 -16.21
N PHE A 256 -5.35 -1.89 -16.50
CA PHE A 256 -6.59 -2.65 -16.48
C PHE A 256 -6.74 -3.45 -15.19
N TRP A 257 -7.83 -3.23 -14.47
CA TRP A 257 -8.16 -3.95 -13.25
C TRP A 257 -9.32 -4.92 -13.49
N ASP A 258 -9.05 -6.22 -13.39
CA ASP A 258 -10.03 -7.26 -13.67
C ASP A 258 -11.26 -7.18 -12.78
N VAL A 259 -12.44 -7.30 -13.38
CA VAL A 259 -13.74 -7.39 -12.67
C VAL A 259 -13.72 -8.52 -11.65
N SER A 260 -13.11 -9.66 -11.99
CA SER A 260 -12.97 -10.77 -11.06
C SER A 260 -12.05 -10.46 -9.89
N ASN A 261 -10.96 -9.73 -10.11
CA ASN A 261 -10.05 -9.34 -9.03
C ASN A 261 -10.69 -8.31 -8.11
N ILE A 262 -11.37 -7.29 -8.67
CA ILE A 262 -12.22 -6.36 -7.92
C ILE A 262 -13.21 -7.15 -7.07
N ARG A 263 -13.92 -8.12 -7.67
CA ARG A 263 -14.89 -8.97 -6.96
C ARG A 263 -14.26 -9.84 -5.87
N ASP A 264 -13.05 -10.33 -6.04
CA ASP A 264 -12.40 -11.15 -5.03
C ASP A 264 -11.95 -10.31 -3.83
N ILE A 265 -11.39 -9.13 -4.08
CA ILE A 265 -10.95 -8.17 -3.07
C ILE A 265 -12.15 -7.56 -2.32
N ILE A 266 -13.23 -7.26 -3.04
CA ILE A 266 -14.32 -6.39 -2.55
C ILE A 266 -15.66 -7.16 -2.39
N GLY A 267 -15.83 -8.28 -3.08
CA GLY A 267 -17.12 -8.97 -3.29
C GLY A 267 -17.32 -10.35 -2.63
N LYS A 268 -16.32 -10.94 -1.95
CA LYS A 268 -16.52 -12.12 -1.08
C LYS A 268 -17.00 -11.68 0.34
N PRO A 269 -17.94 -12.39 0.98
CA PRO A 269 -19.37 -12.06 0.99
C PRO A 269 -19.90 -11.26 2.21
N THR A 270 -20.53 -10.11 1.92
CA THR A 270 -21.88 -9.65 2.37
C THR A 270 -22.32 -9.58 3.85
N THR A 271 -21.48 -9.30 4.84
CA THR A 271 -21.98 -8.57 6.03
C THR A 271 -21.22 -7.30 6.38
N ASP A 272 -19.89 -7.26 6.15
CA ASP A 272 -19.10 -6.12 6.67
C ASP A 272 -18.45 -5.27 5.57
N ASN A 273 -17.73 -5.84 4.58
CA ASN A 273 -16.99 -5.03 3.59
C ASN A 273 -17.85 -4.30 2.56
N GLY A 274 -18.82 -4.99 1.92
CA GLY A 274 -19.70 -4.36 0.92
C GLY A 274 -20.65 -3.32 1.55
N ASN A 275 -21.13 -3.58 2.77
CA ASN A 275 -21.90 -2.62 3.55
C ASN A 275 -21.03 -1.42 3.97
N ALA A 276 -19.78 -1.66 4.38
CA ALA A 276 -18.84 -0.57 4.68
C ALA A 276 -18.49 0.27 3.44
N ALA A 277 -18.51 -0.34 2.25
CA ALA A 277 -18.27 0.34 0.98
C ALA A 277 -19.55 0.84 0.25
N ASN A 278 -20.72 0.62 0.87
CA ASN A 278 -22.04 1.11 0.46
C ASN A 278 -22.70 0.48 -0.79
N PHE A 279 -22.40 -0.77 -1.15
CA PHE A 279 -23.11 -1.50 -2.23
C PHE A 279 -23.61 -2.89 -1.80
N THR A 280 -24.64 -3.38 -2.49
CA THR A 280 -25.00 -4.81 -2.53
C THR A 280 -24.28 -5.53 -3.66
N ILE A 281 -24.16 -6.87 -3.56
CA ILE A 281 -23.54 -7.66 -4.64
C ILE A 281 -24.29 -7.51 -5.97
N GLU A 282 -25.62 -7.36 -5.95
CA GLU A 282 -26.38 -7.14 -7.19
C GLU A 282 -26.07 -5.79 -7.82
N GLN A 283 -25.91 -4.74 -7.00
CA GLN A 283 -25.47 -3.43 -7.47
C GLN A 283 -24.05 -3.49 -8.03
N PHE A 284 -23.15 -4.24 -7.37
CA PHE A 284 -21.81 -4.51 -7.85
C PHE A 284 -21.82 -5.16 -9.23
N GLU A 285 -22.44 -6.33 -9.37
CA GLU A 285 -22.48 -7.08 -10.64
C GLU A 285 -23.13 -6.25 -11.76
N THR A 286 -24.16 -5.46 -11.43
CA THR A 286 -24.80 -4.56 -12.40
C THR A 286 -23.85 -3.47 -12.87
N ALA A 287 -23.14 -2.81 -11.95
CA ALA A 287 -22.20 -1.75 -12.30
C ALA A 287 -20.99 -2.30 -13.07
N MET A 288 -20.45 -3.45 -12.68
CA MET A 288 -19.38 -4.12 -13.42
C MET A 288 -19.79 -4.43 -14.86
N ALA A 289 -20.98 -5.01 -15.05
CA ALA A 289 -21.48 -5.34 -16.39
C ALA A 289 -21.80 -4.12 -17.26
N LEU A 290 -22.15 -2.98 -16.66
CA LEU A 290 -22.49 -1.76 -17.38
C LEU A 290 -21.27 -0.92 -17.74
N HIS A 291 -20.26 -0.89 -16.86
CA HIS A 291 -19.17 0.08 -16.95
C HIS A 291 -17.82 -0.55 -17.24
N ALA A 292 -17.66 -1.88 -17.25
CA ALA A 292 -16.38 -2.45 -17.70
C ALA A 292 -16.13 -2.07 -19.16
N ASP A 293 -14.90 -1.68 -19.46
CA ASP A 293 -14.47 -1.11 -20.75
C ASP A 293 -13.27 -1.84 -21.36
N GLY A 294 -12.49 -2.55 -20.54
CA GLY A 294 -11.32 -3.31 -20.98
C GLY A 294 -11.60 -4.80 -21.22
N ASP A 295 -10.75 -5.42 -22.05
CA ASP A 295 -10.77 -6.87 -22.33
C ASP A 295 -12.13 -7.40 -22.80
N TYR A 296 -12.57 -6.95 -23.97
CA TYR A 296 -13.82 -7.41 -24.57
C TYR A 296 -13.81 -8.92 -24.88
N ASP A 297 -14.62 -9.70 -24.16
CA ASP A 297 -14.89 -11.10 -24.47
C ASP A 297 -15.96 -11.21 -25.55
N GLN A 298 -15.54 -11.61 -26.76
CA GLN A 298 -16.43 -11.80 -27.90
C GLN A 298 -17.52 -12.86 -27.69
N ASN A 299 -17.31 -13.83 -26.79
CA ASN A 299 -18.29 -14.88 -26.52
C ASN A 299 -19.37 -14.39 -25.56
N ALA A 300 -18.98 -13.64 -24.53
CA ALA A 300 -19.90 -13.06 -23.55
C ALA A 300 -20.56 -11.77 -24.05
N GLY A 301 -19.90 -11.04 -24.95
CA GLY A 301 -20.30 -9.70 -25.37
C GLY A 301 -20.13 -8.66 -24.26
N LEU A 302 -19.17 -8.87 -23.36
CA LEU A 302 -18.92 -8.05 -22.18
C LEU A 302 -17.42 -7.85 -22.00
N CYS A 303 -17.06 -6.73 -21.38
CA CYS A 303 -15.71 -6.41 -20.95
C CYS A 303 -15.44 -7.02 -19.58
N THR A 304 -14.22 -7.47 -19.36
CA THR A 304 -13.83 -8.20 -18.15
C THR A 304 -12.88 -7.43 -17.25
N SER A 305 -12.46 -6.23 -17.64
CA SER A 305 -11.62 -5.35 -16.83
C SER A 305 -12.08 -3.89 -16.93
N PHE A 306 -11.58 -3.09 -16.00
CA PHE A 306 -11.76 -1.64 -15.95
C PHE A 306 -10.46 -0.93 -16.24
N THR A 307 -10.51 0.11 -17.05
CA THR A 307 -9.42 1.08 -17.09
C THR A 307 -9.43 1.90 -15.79
N THR A 308 -8.29 1.92 -15.12
CA THR A 308 -8.12 2.45 -13.76
C THR A 308 -6.88 3.32 -13.65
N MET A 309 -6.91 4.27 -12.72
CA MET A 309 -5.77 5.12 -12.39
C MET A 309 -5.59 5.24 -10.88
N PHE A 310 -4.34 5.18 -10.47
CA PHE A 310 -3.91 5.35 -9.09
C PHE A 310 -2.87 6.45 -9.03
N THR A 311 -3.02 7.37 -8.08
CA THR A 311 -1.92 8.21 -7.61
C THR A 311 -0.85 7.35 -6.98
N PHE A 312 0.41 7.72 -7.22
CA PHE A 312 1.56 6.98 -6.77
C PHE A 312 2.67 7.95 -6.37
N SER A 313 3.10 7.89 -5.11
CA SER A 313 4.18 8.74 -4.61
C SER A 313 5.07 7.98 -3.64
N GLY A 314 6.30 8.44 -3.48
CA GLY A 314 7.26 7.76 -2.62
C GLY A 314 8.50 8.57 -2.32
N VAL A 315 9.34 7.99 -1.47
CA VAL A 315 10.61 8.55 -1.00
C VAL A 315 11.75 7.60 -1.34
N GLN A 316 12.97 8.14 -1.44
CA GLN A 316 14.14 7.35 -1.80
C GLN A 316 14.39 6.21 -0.80
N ALA A 317 14.83 5.06 -1.30
CA ALA A 317 15.17 3.87 -0.53
C ALA A 317 16.34 3.10 -1.17
N PHE A 318 16.89 2.14 -0.43
CA PHE A 318 17.83 1.16 -0.95
C PHE A 318 17.12 -0.18 -1.11
N ILE A 319 17.11 -0.72 -2.33
CA ILE A 319 16.42 -1.96 -2.68
C ILE A 319 17.44 -3.10 -2.69
N VAL A 320 17.17 -4.15 -1.92
CA VAL A 320 18.03 -5.33 -1.81
C VAL A 320 17.46 -6.49 -2.63
N ARG A 321 18.27 -7.01 -3.56
CA ARG A 321 17.96 -8.15 -4.43
C ARG A 321 18.96 -9.28 -4.22
N GLY A 322 18.47 -10.51 -4.17
CA GLY A 322 19.33 -11.70 -4.14
C GLY A 322 20.00 -11.90 -2.78
N GLY A 323 19.30 -12.59 -1.90
CA GLY A 323 19.82 -13.07 -0.63
C GLY A 323 18.71 -13.82 0.07
N GLY A 324 18.85 -15.14 0.23
CA GLY A 324 17.88 -15.98 0.95
C GLY A 324 17.87 -15.73 2.46
N GLY A 325 17.83 -14.47 2.87
CA GLY A 325 17.70 -14.03 4.25
C GLY A 325 16.90 -12.75 4.23
N GLY A 326 15.69 -12.80 4.79
CA GLY A 326 14.84 -11.64 4.99
C GLY A 326 15.65 -10.48 5.55
N GLY A 327 15.32 -9.27 5.08
CA GLY A 327 15.90 -8.05 5.58
C GLY A 327 15.88 -8.09 7.10
N ALA A 328 17.03 -7.82 7.72
CA ALA A 328 17.07 -7.55 9.14
C ALA A 328 16.42 -6.18 9.39
N GLY A 329 15.12 -6.06 9.15
CA GLY A 329 14.26 -5.16 9.91
C GLY A 329 14.50 -5.51 11.37
N GLY A 330 14.96 -4.53 12.16
CA GLY A 330 15.59 -4.75 13.45
C GLY A 330 14.80 -5.62 14.42
N ALA A 331 15.06 -6.93 14.40
CA ALA A 331 14.66 -7.83 15.48
C ALA A 331 15.49 -7.45 16.71
N GLY A 332 14.79 -6.89 17.71
CA GLY A 332 15.34 -6.35 18.93
C GLY A 332 16.37 -7.27 19.60
N GLY A 333 17.52 -6.68 19.91
CA GLY A 333 18.56 -7.32 20.71
C GLY A 333 18.01 -7.74 22.08
N SER A 334 18.21 -9.01 22.41
CA SER A 334 18.07 -9.49 23.77
C SER A 334 19.18 -8.91 24.65
N GLY A 335 18.79 -8.27 25.75
CA GLY A 335 19.67 -7.99 26.88
C GLY A 335 20.11 -6.54 27.04
N GLY A 336 19.31 -5.75 27.76
CA GLY A 336 19.71 -4.43 28.22
C GLY A 336 18.62 -3.74 29.03
N SER A 337 18.53 -4.06 30.32
CA SER A 337 17.69 -3.36 31.29
C SER A 337 17.97 -1.85 31.28
N GLY A 338 16.97 -1.04 30.95
CA GLY A 338 16.98 0.41 31.18
C GLY A 338 16.28 1.22 30.10
N THR A 339 15.15 1.83 30.48
CA THR A 339 14.31 2.82 29.75
C THR A 339 13.46 2.27 28.59
N ILE A 340 12.17 2.09 28.89
CA ILE A 340 11.14 1.50 28.02
C ILE A 340 10.47 2.63 27.22
N GLY A 341 10.74 2.70 25.92
CA GLY A 341 9.80 3.22 24.95
C GLY A 341 8.73 2.16 24.70
N LEU A 342 7.47 2.58 24.63
CA LEU A 342 6.34 1.69 24.37
C LEU A 342 6.58 0.90 23.06
N PRO A 343 6.47 -0.44 23.05
CA PRO A 343 6.58 -1.20 21.82
C PRO A 343 5.37 -0.91 20.93
N VAL A 344 5.62 -0.69 19.65
CA VAL A 344 4.56 -0.64 18.64
C VAL A 344 3.95 -2.05 18.55
N PRO A 345 2.64 -2.20 18.66
CA PRO A 345 1.99 -3.49 18.52
C PRO A 345 1.99 -3.83 17.03
N SER A 346 2.97 -4.61 16.59
CA SER A 346 2.83 -5.37 15.36
C SER A 346 3.07 -6.82 15.74
N ASP A 347 2.06 -7.66 15.50
CA ASP A 347 2.19 -9.12 15.38
C ASP A 347 2.45 -9.90 16.68
N GLN A 348 1.82 -9.51 17.79
CA GLN A 348 2.06 -10.17 19.09
C GLN A 348 1.18 -11.43 19.34
N CYS A 349 0.08 -11.63 18.60
CA CYS A 349 -0.83 -12.78 18.79
C CYS A 349 -0.80 -13.83 17.67
N THR A 350 0.12 -13.77 16.70
CA THR A 350 0.17 -14.72 15.56
C THR A 350 0.85 -16.04 15.86
N ASN A 351 1.38 -16.23 17.08
CA ASN A 351 2.05 -17.48 17.42
C ASN A 351 1.02 -18.62 17.65
N GLU A 352 1.39 -19.82 17.19
CA GLU A 352 0.53 -21.01 17.20
C GLU A 352 0.05 -21.39 18.61
N ALA A 353 0.81 -21.06 19.66
CA ALA A 353 0.44 -21.36 21.05
C ALA A 353 -0.69 -20.46 21.55
N ASP A 354 -0.67 -19.17 21.22
CA ASP A 354 -1.72 -18.22 21.59
C ASP A 354 -3.01 -18.51 20.82
N LEU A 355 -2.91 -18.82 19.52
CA LEU A 355 -4.07 -19.25 18.71
C LEU A 355 -4.71 -20.54 19.27
N ALA A 356 -3.90 -21.54 19.60
CA ALA A 356 -4.40 -22.77 20.19
C ALA A 356 -5.04 -22.56 21.57
N ALA A 357 -4.55 -21.61 22.36
CA ALA A 357 -5.13 -21.26 23.65
C ALA A 357 -6.50 -20.58 23.49
N LEU A 358 -6.67 -19.71 22.49
CA LEU A 358 -7.94 -19.08 22.16
C LEU A 358 -8.96 -20.08 21.59
N ASP A 359 -8.54 -20.99 20.73
CA ASP A 359 -9.41 -22.03 20.18
C ASP A 359 -9.86 -23.03 21.25
N ALA A 360 -9.03 -23.30 22.26
CA ALA A 360 -9.36 -24.22 23.35
C ALA A 360 -10.49 -23.71 24.28
N ILE A 361 -10.70 -22.40 24.32
CA ILE A 361 -11.75 -21.76 25.14
C ILE A 361 -12.97 -21.34 24.32
N ALA A 362 -12.86 -21.34 22.99
CA ALA A 362 -13.98 -21.08 22.09
C ALA A 362 -14.99 -22.24 22.10
N THR A 363 -16.26 -21.89 22.02
CA THR A 363 -17.31 -22.88 21.75
C THR A 363 -17.33 -23.23 20.25
N GLU A 364 -17.94 -24.34 19.86
CA GLU A 364 -18.07 -24.73 18.44
C GLU A 364 -18.77 -23.68 17.56
N ALA A 365 -19.48 -22.72 18.17
CA ALA A 365 -20.18 -21.63 17.48
C ALA A 365 -19.43 -20.30 17.56
N GLN A 366 -18.29 -20.23 18.23
CA GLN A 366 -17.52 -19.00 18.44
C GLN A 366 -16.15 -19.09 17.79
N THR A 367 -15.64 -17.95 17.34
CA THR A 367 -14.22 -17.80 17.00
C THR A 367 -13.40 -17.45 18.25
N GLY A 368 -12.10 -17.74 18.25
CA GLY A 368 -11.20 -17.32 19.33
C GLY A 368 -11.26 -15.80 19.58
N LEU A 369 -11.46 -14.99 18.54
CA LEU A 369 -11.60 -13.53 18.63
C LEU A 369 -12.87 -13.10 19.35
N GLU A 370 -14.00 -13.76 19.10
CA GLU A 370 -15.25 -13.47 19.79
C GLU A 370 -15.15 -13.75 21.30
N VAL A 371 -14.38 -14.78 21.67
CA VAL A 371 -14.10 -15.06 23.09
C VAL A 371 -13.26 -13.95 23.71
N VAL A 372 -12.24 -13.45 23.00
CA VAL A 372 -11.44 -12.33 23.48
C VAL A 372 -12.31 -11.08 23.63
N GLY A 373 -13.19 -10.77 22.67
CA GLY A 373 -14.12 -9.64 22.79
C GLY A 373 -15.01 -9.72 24.04
N GLN A 374 -15.55 -10.90 24.33
CA GLN A 374 -16.36 -11.12 25.54
C GLN A 374 -15.54 -11.01 26.83
N LEU A 375 -14.33 -11.57 26.85
CA LEU A 375 -13.43 -11.49 28.01
C LEU A 375 -12.94 -10.06 28.23
N THR A 376 -12.76 -9.31 27.16
CA THR A 376 -12.37 -7.91 27.20
C THR A 376 -13.43 -7.08 27.94
N GLU A 377 -14.71 -7.28 27.61
CA GLU A 377 -15.83 -6.63 28.32
C GLU A 377 -15.90 -7.07 29.80
N ALA A 378 -15.80 -8.38 30.07
CA ALA A 378 -15.84 -8.92 31.43
C ALA A 378 -14.67 -8.42 32.29
N CYS A 379 -13.45 -8.46 31.77
CA CYS A 379 -12.25 -7.98 32.46
C CYS A 379 -12.32 -6.48 32.76
N THR A 380 -12.87 -5.69 31.84
CA THR A 380 -13.06 -4.25 32.02
C THR A 380 -14.03 -3.95 33.15
N LEU A 381 -15.19 -4.61 33.17
CA LEU A 381 -16.27 -4.30 34.11
C LEU A 381 -16.09 -4.96 35.48
N GLU A 382 -15.52 -6.16 35.55
CA GLU A 382 -15.46 -6.94 36.79
C GLU A 382 -14.11 -6.82 37.51
N SER A 383 -13.01 -6.91 36.77
CA SER A 383 -11.66 -7.03 37.35
C SER A 383 -10.89 -5.72 37.34
N CYS A 384 -11.11 -4.88 36.32
CA CYS A 384 -10.29 -3.71 36.03
C CYS A 384 -11.02 -2.38 36.09
N ILE A 385 -12.28 -2.36 36.57
CA ILE A 385 -13.07 -1.13 36.60
C ILE A 385 -12.38 -0.01 37.38
N ALA A 386 -11.60 -0.33 38.43
CA ALA A 386 -10.88 0.66 39.21
C ALA A 386 -9.74 1.36 38.43
N THR A 387 -9.13 0.68 37.46
CA THR A 387 -8.06 1.25 36.60
C THR A 387 -8.62 1.85 35.32
N VAL A 388 -9.80 1.42 34.87
CA VAL A 388 -10.49 1.96 33.68
C VAL A 388 -11.34 3.18 34.01
N LEU A 389 -11.90 3.29 35.21
CA LEU A 389 -12.77 4.41 35.60
C LEU A 389 -12.11 5.80 35.47
N PRO A 390 -10.80 5.99 35.77
CA PRO A 390 -10.12 7.25 35.49
C PRO A 390 -10.15 7.65 34.01
N LEU A 391 -9.97 6.69 33.09
CA LEU A 391 -10.03 6.93 31.64
C LEU A 391 -11.43 7.39 31.21
N ILE A 392 -12.47 6.72 31.71
CA ILE A 392 -13.87 7.12 31.50
C ILE A 392 -14.15 8.51 32.10
N GLY A 393 -13.45 8.87 33.17
CA GLY A 393 -13.50 10.19 33.78
C GLY A 393 -12.69 11.27 33.06
N GLY A 394 -12.11 10.96 31.89
CA GLY A 394 -11.31 11.89 31.07
C GLY A 394 -9.82 11.96 31.43
N ASP A 395 -9.32 11.09 32.31
CA ASP A 395 -7.87 11.01 32.61
C ASP A 395 -7.15 10.19 31.55
N ALA A 396 -6.78 10.83 30.44
CA ALA A 396 -6.00 10.23 29.36
C ALA A 396 -4.47 10.25 29.65
N SER A 397 -4.03 10.30 30.90
CA SER A 397 -2.60 10.24 31.21
C SER A 397 -2.00 8.88 30.87
N ASP A 398 -0.73 8.86 30.46
CA ASP A 398 0.03 7.62 30.20
C ASP A 398 -0.03 6.63 31.38
N ALA A 399 -0.10 7.15 32.61
CA ALA A 399 -0.20 6.34 33.81
C ALA A 399 -1.56 5.64 33.92
N ALA A 400 -2.66 6.34 33.60
CA ALA A 400 -4.01 5.78 33.59
C ALA A 400 -4.18 4.76 32.44
N LEU A 401 -3.72 5.12 31.24
CA LEU A 401 -3.71 4.22 30.07
C LEU A 401 -2.95 2.93 30.39
N ARG A 402 -1.72 3.05 30.88
CA ARG A 402 -0.90 1.88 31.23
C ARG A 402 -1.51 1.02 32.33
N ALA A 403 -2.07 1.63 33.38
CA ALA A 403 -2.70 0.89 34.46
C ALA A 403 -3.94 0.11 33.99
N ALA A 404 -4.71 0.67 33.05
CA ALA A 404 -5.82 -0.03 32.41
C ALA A 404 -5.33 -1.15 31.50
N THR A 405 -4.36 -0.88 30.63
CA THR A 405 -3.74 -1.87 29.72
C THR A 405 -3.16 -3.05 30.48
N ASP A 406 -2.35 -2.81 31.51
CA ASP A 406 -1.72 -3.85 32.31
C ASP A 406 -2.78 -4.71 33.02
N CYS A 407 -3.82 -4.08 33.60
CA CYS A 407 -4.87 -4.80 34.29
C CYS A 407 -5.68 -5.69 33.34
N VAL A 408 -6.17 -5.11 32.24
CA VAL A 408 -7.02 -5.83 31.27
C VAL A 408 -6.21 -6.94 30.60
N GLY A 409 -4.97 -6.66 30.20
CA GLY A 409 -4.08 -7.66 29.63
C GLY A 409 -3.77 -8.80 30.59
N LEU A 410 -3.51 -8.53 31.87
CA LEU A 410 -3.33 -9.59 32.87
C LEU A 410 -4.59 -10.44 33.03
N CYS A 411 -5.77 -9.81 33.09
CA CYS A 411 -7.03 -10.51 33.22
C CYS A 411 -7.32 -11.43 32.02
N ILE A 412 -7.06 -10.95 30.79
CA ILE A 412 -7.21 -11.76 29.57
C ILE A 412 -6.18 -12.90 29.57
N SER A 413 -4.92 -12.63 29.91
CA SER A 413 -3.88 -13.66 29.99
C SER A 413 -4.23 -14.76 30.99
N ASP A 414 -4.72 -14.41 32.19
CA ASP A 414 -5.13 -15.36 33.21
C ASP A 414 -6.36 -16.20 32.78
N ALA A 415 -7.28 -15.59 32.03
CA ALA A 415 -8.51 -16.25 31.57
C ALA A 415 -8.28 -17.19 30.39
N THR A 416 -7.32 -16.88 29.52
CA THR A 416 -7.12 -17.58 28.24
C THR A 416 -5.86 -18.42 28.18
N GLY A 417 -4.85 -18.09 28.99
CA GLY A 417 -3.51 -18.68 28.89
C GLY A 417 -2.66 -18.13 27.75
N ILE A 418 -3.12 -17.10 27.02
CA ILE A 418 -2.31 -16.45 25.98
C ILE A 418 -1.14 -15.67 26.59
N SER A 419 -0.10 -15.47 25.78
CA SER A 419 1.12 -14.77 26.15
C SER A 419 0.85 -13.34 26.64
N ALA A 420 1.72 -12.85 27.53
CA ALA A 420 1.62 -11.50 28.06
C ALA A 420 1.73 -10.41 26.95
N GLY A 421 2.47 -10.69 25.87
CA GLY A 421 2.56 -9.79 24.73
C GLY A 421 1.23 -9.68 23.99
N CYS A 422 0.62 -10.82 23.68
CA CYS A 422 -0.70 -10.87 23.05
C CYS A 422 -1.79 -10.24 23.92
N ALA A 423 -1.83 -10.60 25.21
CA ALA A 423 -2.84 -10.08 26.13
C ALA A 423 -2.68 -8.56 26.38
N SER A 424 -1.45 -8.07 26.46
CA SER A 424 -1.17 -6.62 26.59
C SER A 424 -1.65 -5.84 25.36
N CYS A 425 -1.67 -6.46 24.18
CA CYS A 425 -2.17 -5.82 22.98
C CYS A 425 -3.68 -5.57 23.07
N TYR A 426 -4.47 -6.59 23.46
CA TYR A 426 -5.91 -6.42 23.71
C TYR A 426 -6.21 -5.45 24.86
N GLY A 427 -5.39 -5.46 25.92
CA GLY A 427 -5.49 -4.48 27.01
C GLY A 427 -5.30 -3.04 26.55
N LEU A 428 -4.44 -2.82 25.55
CA LEU A 428 -4.20 -1.49 24.98
C LEU A 428 -5.43 -1.01 24.19
N THR A 429 -6.04 -1.88 23.39
CA THR A 429 -7.27 -1.58 22.63
C THR A 429 -8.39 -1.07 23.55
N VAL A 430 -8.57 -1.72 24.71
CA VAL A 430 -9.58 -1.27 25.71
C VAL A 430 -9.23 0.08 26.31
N ALA A 431 -7.98 0.25 26.72
CA ALA A 431 -7.55 1.49 27.37
C ALA A 431 -7.71 2.69 26.41
N CYS A 432 -7.36 2.50 25.14
CA CYS A 432 -7.57 3.49 24.09
C CYS A 432 -9.07 3.80 23.87
N GLY A 433 -9.91 2.78 23.73
CA GLY A 433 -11.36 2.96 23.57
C GLY A 433 -12.03 3.67 24.75
N ALA A 434 -11.60 3.36 25.98
CA ALA A 434 -12.16 3.95 27.20
C ALA A 434 -11.63 5.36 27.50
N GLY A 435 -10.41 5.70 27.09
CA GLY A 435 -9.77 6.99 27.43
C GLY A 435 -9.82 8.05 26.34
N VAL A 436 -9.75 7.65 25.07
CA VAL A 436 -9.62 8.58 23.93
C VAL A 436 -10.97 8.81 23.27
N CYS A 437 -11.77 7.75 23.12
CA CYS A 437 -13.03 7.83 22.38
C CYS A 437 -14.26 8.00 23.24
N TYR A 438 -14.16 7.89 24.57
CA TYR A 438 -15.31 8.01 25.44
C TYR A 438 -16.01 9.37 25.30
N ASP A 439 -15.28 10.49 25.33
CA ASP A 439 -15.88 11.82 25.22
C ASP A 439 -16.47 12.09 23.83
N GLN A 440 -15.92 11.48 22.78
CA GLN A 440 -16.39 11.63 21.40
C GLN A 440 -17.57 10.70 21.09
N CYS A 441 -17.66 9.55 21.75
CA CYS A 441 -18.71 8.54 21.56
C CYS A 441 -19.77 8.54 22.68
N ALA A 442 -19.61 9.32 23.74
CA ALA A 442 -20.60 9.42 24.80
C ALA A 442 -21.89 10.06 24.27
N PRO A 443 -23.08 9.64 24.76
CA PRO A 443 -24.34 10.28 24.41
C PRO A 443 -24.28 11.81 24.57
N PRO A 444 -24.72 12.58 23.56
CA PRO A 444 -25.55 12.16 22.42
C PRO A 444 -24.81 11.70 21.16
N ASN A 445 -23.47 11.62 21.16
CA ASN A 445 -22.65 11.45 19.96
C ASN A 445 -22.45 9.99 19.53
N GLN A 446 -23.23 9.05 20.08
CA GLN A 446 -23.21 7.65 19.65
C GLN A 446 -23.65 7.57 18.18
N GLY A 447 -22.72 7.19 17.30
CA GLY A 447 -22.94 7.08 15.85
C GLY A 447 -22.57 8.32 15.03
N SER A 448 -21.84 9.29 15.58
CA SER A 448 -21.29 10.40 14.79
C SER A 448 -20.05 9.98 13.99
N PRO A 449 -19.71 10.67 12.87
CA PRO A 449 -18.47 10.43 12.12
C PRO A 449 -17.22 10.54 12.98
N GLU A 450 -17.19 11.46 13.94
CA GLU A 450 -16.08 11.63 14.88
C GLU A 450 -15.93 10.42 15.81
N CYS A 451 -17.04 9.83 16.25
CA CYS A 451 -17.01 8.58 17.01
C CYS A 451 -16.49 7.41 16.15
N ALA A 452 -16.89 7.35 14.87
CA ALA A 452 -16.41 6.34 13.93
C ALA A 452 -14.90 6.48 13.66
N GLU A 453 -14.41 7.69 13.38
CA GLU A 453 -12.98 7.98 13.17
C GLU A 453 -12.15 7.71 14.43
N CYS A 454 -12.64 8.05 15.62
CA CYS A 454 -11.95 7.75 16.86
C CYS A 454 -11.86 6.24 17.11
N SER A 455 -12.95 5.52 16.87
CA SER A 455 -12.95 4.07 16.98
C SER A 455 -11.92 3.45 16.04
N LEU A 456 -11.80 3.94 14.80
CA LEU A 456 -10.79 3.48 13.84
C LEU A 456 -9.36 3.82 14.27
N ALA A 457 -9.10 4.99 14.86
CA ALA A 457 -7.77 5.37 15.36
C ALA A 457 -7.32 4.55 16.58
N CYS A 458 -8.27 4.00 17.34
CA CYS A 458 -8.00 3.15 18.51
C CYS A 458 -8.12 1.65 18.22
N ILE A 459 -8.77 1.27 17.10
CA ILE A 459 -9.00 -0.10 16.67
C ILE A 459 -8.07 -0.39 15.48
N ASP A 460 -6.89 -0.89 15.83
CA ASP A 460 -6.22 -1.86 14.97
C ASP A 460 -6.15 -3.18 15.73
N LEU A 461 -7.31 -3.83 15.88
CA LEU A 461 -7.40 -5.20 16.38
C LEU A 461 -6.55 -6.15 15.51
N GLY A 462 -6.44 -5.83 14.21
CA GLY A 462 -5.57 -6.50 13.25
C GLY A 462 -4.10 -6.40 13.60
N ALA A 463 -3.63 -5.26 14.11
CA ALA A 463 -2.25 -5.11 14.61
C ALA A 463 -1.92 -6.05 15.78
N CYS A 464 -2.92 -6.45 16.58
CA CYS A 464 -2.74 -7.44 17.64
C CYS A 464 -2.75 -8.86 17.10
N THR A 465 -3.71 -9.18 16.23
CA THR A 465 -3.98 -10.54 15.75
C THR A 465 -3.15 -10.95 14.53
N GLY A 466 -2.48 -10.00 13.89
CA GLY A 466 -1.84 -10.18 12.58
C GLY A 466 -2.83 -10.58 11.48
N LEU A 467 -4.10 -10.16 11.64
CA LEU A 467 -5.19 -10.37 10.69
C LEU A 467 -5.52 -9.04 10.04
#